data_AF-A0AAU9QT95-F1
#
_entry.id   AF-A0AAU9QT95-F1
#
_cell.length_a   1.000
_cell.length_b   1.000
_cell.length_c   1.000
_cell.angle_alpha   90.00
_cell.angle_beta   90.00
_cell.angle_gamma   90.00
#
_symmetry.space_group_name_H-M   'P 1'
#
loop_
_entity.id
_entity.type
_entity.pdbx_description
1 polymer ?
#
loop_
_entity_poly.entity_id
_entity_poly.type
_entity_poly.pdbx_seq_one_letter_code
_entity_poly.pdbx_strand_id
1 'polypeptide(L)'
;MRHINSSEIKKLSCSILLLPNNKRKRRRRHFSKLDPYRLEIMTLHCDVNASLYQIQQWLKSYRDTNISISGLHKRIVFWSKQYEINQAREENSKTK
;
A
#
# COMPACT_ATOMS: atom_id res chain seq x y z
N MET A 1 14.19 4.59 18.66
CA MET A 1 13.23 3.83 17.84
C MET A 1 11.92 3.73 18.62
N ARG A 2 10.79 4.23 18.10
CA ARG A 2 9.49 4.14 18.80
C ARG A 2 8.79 2.85 18.39
N HIS A 3 8.53 1.97 19.34
CA HIS A 3 7.70 0.78 19.14
C HIS A 3 6.23 1.22 19.08
N ILE A 4 5.62 1.15 17.91
CA ILE A 4 4.19 1.41 17.73
C ILE A 4 3.43 0.14 18.11
N ASN A 5 2.48 0.27 19.03
CA ASN A 5 1.70 -0.85 19.57
C ASN A 5 0.58 -1.28 18.60
N SER A 6 0.21 -2.56 18.63
CA SER A 6 -0.81 -3.17 17.76
C SER A 6 -2.19 -2.49 17.82
N SER A 7 -2.48 -1.79 18.92
CA SER A 7 -3.70 -0.99 19.13
C SER A 7 -3.71 0.32 18.33
N GLU A 8 -2.56 0.94 18.08
CA GLU A 8 -2.46 2.17 17.29
C GLU A 8 -2.63 1.88 15.78
N ILE A 9 -2.13 0.74 15.32
CA ILE A 9 -2.33 0.26 13.95
C ILE A 9 -3.84 0.05 13.65
N LYS A 10 -4.60 -0.48 14.62
CA LYS A 10 -6.06 -0.61 14.51
C LYS A 10 -6.76 0.74 14.31
N LYS A 11 -6.41 1.76 15.10
CA LYS A 11 -7.02 3.10 15.01
C LYS A 11 -6.73 3.79 13.66
N LEU A 12 -5.52 3.65 13.14
CA LEU A 12 -5.15 4.20 11.83
C LEU A 12 -5.90 3.50 10.69
N SER A 13 -6.09 2.18 10.78
CA SER A 13 -6.81 1.40 9.75
C SER A 13 -8.29 1.79 9.61
N CYS A 14 -8.97 2.18 10.70
CA CYS A 14 -10.37 2.60 10.65
C CYS A 14 -10.56 3.96 9.98
N SER A 15 -9.55 4.83 10.00
CA SER A 15 -9.63 6.20 9.47
C SER A 15 -9.45 6.24 7.95
N ILE A 16 -8.73 5.25 7.38
CA ILE A 16 -8.41 5.17 5.93
C ILE A 16 -9.56 4.56 5.11
N LEU A 17 -10.54 3.91 5.77
CA LEU A 17 -11.67 3.21 5.14
C LEU A 17 -12.70 4.10 4.41
N LEU A 18 -12.54 5.43 4.42
CA LEU A 18 -13.51 6.39 3.88
C LEU A 18 -13.11 7.04 2.54
N LEU A 19 -12.31 6.36 1.70
CA LEU A 19 -12.06 6.84 0.33
C LEU A 19 -13.06 6.23 -0.66
N PRO A 20 -13.76 7.06 -1.47
CA PRO A 20 -14.85 6.61 -2.32
C PRO A 20 -14.33 5.72 -3.46
N ASN A 21 -14.99 4.57 -3.59
CA ASN A 21 -14.69 3.51 -4.54
C ASN A 21 -15.08 3.94 -5.96
N ASN A 22 -14.20 4.67 -6.64
CA ASN A 22 -14.44 5.20 -7.98
C ASN A 22 -14.28 4.10 -9.04
N LYS A 23 -15.39 3.45 -9.39
CA LYS A 23 -15.50 2.47 -10.47
C LYS A 23 -15.31 3.15 -11.84
N ARG A 24 -14.09 3.19 -12.39
CA ARG A 24 -13.87 3.49 -13.82
C ARG A 24 -12.94 2.49 -14.53
N LYS A 25 -13.57 1.75 -15.44
CA LYS A 25 -13.13 1.16 -16.72
C LYS A 25 -11.84 0.30 -16.81
N ARG A 26 -12.11 -0.98 -17.15
CA ARG A 26 -11.26 -2.06 -17.69
C ARG A 26 -9.94 -1.66 -18.36
N ARG A 27 -8.83 -2.05 -17.72
CA ARG A 27 -7.64 -2.62 -18.38
C ARG A 27 -7.35 -3.94 -17.68
N ARG A 28 -7.29 -5.07 -18.40
CA ARG A 28 -6.82 -6.36 -17.87
C ARG A 28 -5.31 -6.26 -17.60
N ARG A 29 -4.91 -5.43 -16.64
CA ARG A 29 -3.63 -5.62 -15.95
C ARG A 29 -3.93 -6.66 -14.90
N HIS A 30 -3.07 -7.67 -14.74
CA HIS A 30 -3.16 -8.59 -13.61
C HIS A 30 -3.28 -7.75 -12.33
N PHE A 31 -4.50 -7.58 -11.83
CA PHE A 31 -4.75 -6.95 -10.56
C PHE A 31 -4.18 -7.94 -9.53
N SER A 32 -3.06 -7.56 -8.93
CA SER A 32 -2.55 -8.31 -7.79
C SER A 32 -3.67 -8.38 -6.75
N LYS A 33 -3.77 -9.48 -6.02
CA LYS A 33 -4.66 -9.57 -4.85
C LYS A 33 -4.41 -8.44 -3.84
N LEU A 34 -3.23 -7.80 -3.91
CA LEU A 34 -2.84 -6.66 -3.09
C LEU A 34 -3.21 -5.29 -3.65
N ASP A 35 -3.55 -5.17 -4.94
CA ASP A 35 -3.83 -3.86 -5.55
C ASP A 35 -4.99 -3.10 -4.90
N PRO A 36 -6.08 -3.76 -4.45
CA PRO A 36 -7.13 -3.09 -3.69
C PRO A 36 -6.65 -2.46 -2.37
N TYR A 37 -5.55 -2.96 -1.82
CA TYR A 37 -4.99 -2.53 -0.53
C TYR A 37 -3.69 -1.75 -0.69
N ARG A 38 -3.37 -1.31 -1.91
CA ARG A 38 -2.08 -0.66 -2.23
C ARG A 38 -1.84 0.56 -1.34
N LEU A 39 -2.85 1.41 -1.18
CA LEU A 39 -2.71 2.64 -0.43
C LEU A 39 -2.41 2.34 1.03
N GLU A 40 -3.19 1.46 1.66
CA GLU A 40 -3.01 1.09 3.06
C GLU A 40 -1.67 0.39 3.30
N ILE A 41 -1.28 -0.53 2.42
CA ILE A 41 0.04 -1.18 2.52
C ILE A 41 1.15 -0.13 2.44
N MET A 42 1.03 0.85 1.54
CA MET A 42 2.07 1.87 1.36
C MET A 42 2.12 2.85 2.53
N THR A 43 0.99 3.26 3.07
CA THR A 43 0.92 4.06 4.30
C THR A 43 1.50 3.30 5.49
N LEU A 44 1.17 2.02 5.66
CA LEU A 44 1.74 1.20 6.73
C LEU A 44 3.26 1.08 6.60
N HIS A 45 3.76 0.90 5.37
CA HIS A 45 5.19 0.74 5.14
C HIS A 45 5.97 2.07 5.27
N CYS A 46 5.48 3.16 4.68
CA CYS A 46 6.22 4.42 4.59
C CYS A 46 5.94 5.36 5.77
N ASP A 47 4.67 5.50 6.16
CA ASP A 47 4.27 6.52 7.16
C ASP A 47 4.34 5.94 8.57
N VAL A 48 3.93 4.68 8.72
CA VAL A 48 3.92 3.97 10.02
C VAL A 48 5.21 3.18 10.26
N ASN A 49 6.07 3.02 9.25
CA ASN A 49 7.28 2.19 9.31
C ASN A 49 7.01 0.77 9.82
N ALA A 50 5.84 0.21 9.49
CA ALA A 50 5.50 -1.16 9.85
C ALA A 50 6.39 -2.15 9.08
N SER A 51 6.90 -3.15 9.79
CA SER A 51 7.67 -4.23 9.19
C SER A 51 6.81 -5.03 8.20
N LEU A 52 7.47 -5.64 7.20
CA LEU A 52 6.79 -6.50 6.23
C LEU A 52 6.01 -7.64 6.91
N TYR A 53 6.52 -8.16 8.02
CA TYR A 53 5.83 -9.17 8.82
C TYR A 53 4.52 -8.63 9.43
N GLN A 54 4.54 -7.42 10.00
CA GLN A 54 3.33 -6.79 10.55
C GLN A 54 2.29 -6.53 9.47
N ILE A 55 2.72 -6.05 8.30
CA ILE A 55 1.82 -5.84 7.15
C ILE A 55 1.24 -7.16 6.65
N GLN A 56 2.04 -8.23 6.59
CA GLN A 56 1.58 -9.56 6.23
C GLN A 56 0.53 -10.10 7.21
N GLN A 57 0.75 -9.94 8.52
CA GLN A 57 -0.22 -10.33 9.53
C GLN A 57 -1.50 -9.49 9.41
N TRP A 58 -1.38 -8.18 9.16
CA TRP A 58 -2.54 -7.33 8.92
C TRP A 58 -3.35 -7.78 7.69
N LEU A 59 -2.70 -8.12 6.59
CA LEU A 59 -3.36 -8.66 5.39
C LEU A 59 -4.06 -9.99 5.67
N LYS A 60 -3.43 -10.87 6.44
CA LYS A 60 -4.01 -12.16 6.82
C LYS A 60 -5.22 -11.99 7.76
N SER A 61 -5.09 -11.16 8.80
CA SER A 61 -6.11 -11.04 9.85
C SER A 61 -7.32 -10.16 9.45
N TYR A 62 -7.12 -9.10 8.67
CA TYR A 62 -8.19 -8.14 8.38
C TYR A 62 -8.73 -8.21 6.95
N ARG A 63 -7.95 -8.79 6.03
CA ARG A 63 -8.28 -8.80 4.60
C ARG A 63 -8.32 -10.21 4.01
N ASP A 64 -8.18 -11.25 4.84
CA ASP A 64 -8.14 -12.66 4.45
C ASP A 64 -7.21 -12.92 3.24
N THR A 65 -6.11 -12.17 3.18
CA THR A 65 -5.19 -12.18 2.04
C THR A 65 -3.87 -12.79 2.47
N ASN A 66 -3.60 -14.00 2.00
CA ASN A 66 -2.34 -14.67 2.24
C ASN A 66 -1.32 -14.35 1.14
N ILE A 67 -0.16 -13.84 1.54
CA ILE A 67 0.97 -13.58 0.66
C ILE A 67 2.28 -13.86 1.40
N SER A 68 3.32 -14.28 0.69
CA SER A 68 4.66 -14.36 1.26
C SER A 68 5.26 -12.98 1.51
N ILE A 69 6.14 -12.88 2.51
CA ILE A 69 6.91 -11.65 2.80
C ILE A 69 7.68 -11.17 1.56
N SER A 70 8.29 -12.10 0.83
CA SER A 70 9.03 -11.79 -0.41
C SER A 70 8.12 -11.26 -1.52
N GLY A 71 6.90 -11.80 -1.65
CA GLY A 71 5.89 -11.30 -2.59
C GLY A 71 5.40 -9.90 -2.23
N LEU A 72 5.17 -9.65 -0.95
CA LEU A 72 4.80 -8.34 -0.43
C LEU A 72 5.90 -7.30 -0.69
N HIS A 73 7.15 -7.64 -0.35
CA HIS A 73 8.31 -6.78 -0.59
C HIS A 73 8.47 -6.39 -2.06
N LYS A 74 8.44 -7.38 -2.97
CA LYS A 74 8.50 -7.14 -4.41
C LYS A 74 7.40 -6.18 -4.87
N ARG A 75 6.20 -6.29 -4.28
CA ARG A 75 5.07 -5.44 -4.65
C ARG A 75 5.24 -4.00 -4.15
N ILE A 76 5.73 -3.83 -2.92
CA ILE A 76 6.07 -2.52 -2.36
C ILE A 76 7.14 -1.84 -3.22
N VAL A 77 8.25 -2.51 -3.51
CA VAL A 77 9.32 -1.97 -4.37
C VAL A 77 8.80 -1.57 -5.74
N PHE A 78 7.95 -2.41 -6.35
CA PHE A 78 7.31 -2.09 -7.63
C PHE A 78 6.48 -0.81 -7.54
N TRP A 79 5.66 -0.65 -6.50
CA TRP A 79 4.82 0.53 -6.33
C TRP A 79 5.61 1.80 -6.02
N SER A 80 6.69 1.72 -5.24
CA SER A 80 7.60 2.85 -4.98
C SER A 80 8.26 3.34 -6.27
N LYS A 81 8.77 2.43 -7.09
CA LYS A 81 9.36 2.78 -8.39
C LYS A 81 8.35 3.43 -9.33
N GLN A 82 7.10 2.96 -9.34
CA GLN A 82 6.05 3.59 -10.13
C GLN A 82 5.72 5.01 -9.65
N TYR A 83 5.78 5.24 -8.33
CA TYR A 83 5.57 6.56 -7.75
C TYR A 83 6.67 7.55 -8.18
N GLU A 84 7.94 7.16 -8.07
CA GLU A 84 9.09 7.95 -8.51
C GLU A 84 8.99 8.35 -9.99
N ILE A 85 8.66 7.38 -10.86
CA ILE A 85 8.49 7.64 -12.30
C ILE A 85 7.37 8.66 -12.57
N ASN A 86 6.27 8.57 -11.83
CA ASN A 86 5.16 9.49 -11.99
C ASN A 86 5.53 10.91 -11.53
N GLN A 87 6.22 11.04 -10.39
CA GLN A 87 6.69 12.33 -9.89
C GLN A 87 7.64 13.00 -10.89
N ALA A 88 8.63 12.25 -11.42
CA ALA A 88 9.55 12.77 -12.44
C ALA A 88 8.82 13.22 -13.72
N ARG A 89 7.71 12.57 -14.09
CA ARG A 89 6.90 12.99 -15.25
C ARG A 89 6.14 14.29 -14.97
N GLU A 90 5.59 14.44 -13.77
CA GLU A 90 4.87 15.66 -13.38
C GLU A 90 5.81 16.86 -13.33
N GLU A 91 7.05 16.70 -12.84
CA GLU A 91 8.08 17.75 -12.84
C GLU A 91 8.48 18.19 -14.25
N ASN A 92 8.67 17.22 -15.17
CA ASN A 92 8.98 17.49 -16.57
C ASN A 92 7.81 18.13 -17.35
N SER A 93 6.57 17.98 -16.89
CA SER A 93 5.40 18.63 -17.50
C SER A 93 5.21 20.07 -17.06
N LYS A 94 5.77 20.48 -15.91
CA LYS A 94 5.68 21.85 -15.37
C LYS A 94 6.75 22.79 -15.91
N THR A 95 7.79 22.24 -16.54
CA THR A 95 8.95 22.95 -17.10
C THR A 95 8.84 23.21 -18.61
N LYS A 96 7.71 22.86 -19.22
CA LYS A 96 7.35 23.20 -20.61
C LYS A 96 6.20 24.19 -20.63
#